data_AF-A0A6G1J3D7-F1
#
_entry.id   AF-A0A6G1J3D7-F1
#
_cell.length_a   1.000
_cell.length_b   1.000
_cell.length_c   1.000
_cell.angle_alpha   90.00
_cell.angle_beta   90.00
_cell.angle_gamma   90.00
#
_symmetry.space_group_name_H-M   'P 1'
#
loop_
_entity.id
_entity.type
_entity.pdbx_description
1 polymer ?
#
loop_
_entity_poly.entity_id
_entity_poly.type
_entity_poly.pdbx_seq_one_letter_code
_entity_poly.pdbx_strand_id
1 'polypeptide(L)'
;MSSSRATRHKFIRTPIRHRNSGIWNEKIWTFSKRRVLSDRLFIRERERLQATGDILDVFLSDDKSIPSAAYIKVKEFCSKWSDPATCSTAAAIQSRPGRAWIDMRSQPGGHIQDHPTRPTSDELNTILEERFTPRSETTSYRQLIHIWQLSPEYILTLAKTARHHQINALRDAIYKHLVGNTLLKIRLPIDGFTIFRLEFHLCRLALKGANDATELGGNCSPKAESGILSDISFLNLSCSPGVSRMIIEKSQFSAVVVGWDNSKWAVYAFDSRAPTELDDVDDEDTDANGEDVDKNYDDEKSGSGEDDGDREEHNDVEGGPNEDVIASGSKRFIDVNPPIKDPRLYWLMAVANRVHMTTNDWMILVDRIEESIESWKNGSPSDPKWTAKATMLLSELRTQLSADLRAWDDFNGPDGDHKYFLDLRSQRAARAFRSIKESFEELRELKEKLTTLYKSCKEVVTMAGFPSPLFTSNNISHESNRVNLESYRLNREANAMNRESYKVALDTNRVSLANNLNAALMLSTTQTVTPIVIVTGYFSTQDKVFGFSRNANSFLVCLLIVFVALKILNLSTFLMRNWWKGMLASIVLGQWDHLIRVGGMQEDEEGRGTT
;
A
#
# COMPACT_ATOMS: atom_id res chain seq x y z
N MET A 1 29.84 52.43 -15.93
CA MET A 1 28.43 52.82 -15.70
C MET A 1 27.53 51.89 -16.50
N SER A 2 26.95 50.88 -15.87
CA SER A 2 25.75 50.15 -16.33
C SER A 2 25.38 49.19 -15.20
N SER A 3 24.36 49.56 -14.43
CA SER A 3 23.85 48.82 -13.28
C SER A 3 22.64 48.03 -13.74
N SER A 4 22.78 46.70 -13.81
CA SER A 4 21.67 45.79 -14.11
C SER A 4 20.95 45.46 -12.80
N ARG A 5 19.77 46.08 -12.61
CA ARG A 5 18.83 45.79 -11.53
C ARG A 5 18.03 44.53 -11.89
N ALA A 6 18.35 43.41 -11.24
CA ALA A 6 17.51 42.22 -11.24
C ALA A 6 16.34 42.37 -10.27
N THR A 7 15.12 42.47 -10.81
CA THR A 7 13.86 42.50 -10.06
C THR A 7 13.54 41.10 -9.53
N ARG A 8 13.78 40.86 -8.24
CA ARG A 8 13.29 39.67 -7.52
C ARG A 8 11.77 39.79 -7.30
N HIS A 9 10.98 39.08 -8.10
CA HIS A 9 9.57 38.83 -7.78
C HIS A 9 9.49 37.87 -6.57
N LYS A 10 9.19 38.42 -5.39
CA LYS A 10 8.74 37.64 -4.24
C LYS A 10 7.35 37.07 -4.55
N PHE A 11 7.29 35.80 -4.93
CA PHE A 11 6.05 35.03 -4.81
C PHE A 11 5.74 34.87 -3.32
N ILE A 12 4.82 35.67 -2.82
CA ILE A 12 4.18 35.46 -1.52
C ILE A 12 3.28 34.23 -1.69
N ARG A 13 3.82 33.04 -1.42
CA ARG A 13 3.00 31.86 -1.16
C ARG A 13 2.30 32.11 0.17
N THR A 14 1.01 32.41 0.13
CA THR A 14 0.15 32.35 1.30
C THR A 14 0.22 30.93 1.87
N PRO A 15 0.54 30.73 3.17
CA PRO A 15 0.57 29.41 3.75
C PRO A 15 -0.86 28.87 3.77
N ILE A 16 -1.07 27.76 3.04
CA ILE A 16 -2.30 26.96 3.13
C ILE A 16 -2.33 26.42 4.56
N ARG A 17 -3.08 27.10 5.45
CA ARG A 17 -3.27 26.71 6.84
C ARG A 17 -3.84 25.28 6.90
N HIS A 18 -3.19 24.45 7.70
CA HIS A 18 -3.47 23.04 7.98
C HIS A 18 -4.96 22.73 8.20
N ARG A 19 -5.64 22.23 7.16
CA ARG A 19 -6.97 21.60 7.27
C ARG A 19 -6.89 20.07 7.48
N ASN A 20 -5.69 19.49 7.41
CA ASN A 20 -5.50 18.03 7.38
C ASN A 20 -5.54 17.33 8.75
N SER A 21 -5.29 18.02 9.87
CA SER A 21 -5.31 17.37 11.20
C SER A 21 -6.71 16.89 11.62
N GLY A 22 -7.76 17.60 11.22
CA GLY A 22 -9.15 17.20 11.49
C GLY A 22 -9.55 15.90 10.78
N ILE A 23 -9.02 15.65 9.58
CA ILE A 23 -9.37 14.50 8.75
C ILE A 23 -8.92 13.19 9.43
N TRP A 24 -7.75 13.18 10.06
CA TRP A 24 -7.26 11.98 10.75
C TRP A 24 -8.10 11.63 11.97
N ASN A 25 -8.47 12.62 12.79
CA ASN A 25 -9.26 12.38 14.00
C ASN A 25 -10.64 11.79 13.69
N GLU A 26 -11.32 12.31 12.66
CA GLU A 26 -12.63 11.78 12.24
C GLU A 26 -12.52 10.32 11.74
N LYS A 27 -11.47 10.03 10.95
CA LYS A 27 -11.23 8.68 10.45
C LYS A 27 -10.86 7.71 11.58
N ILE A 28 -9.96 8.09 12.48
CA ILE A 28 -9.56 7.29 13.65
C ILE A 28 -10.81 6.94 14.48
N TRP A 29 -11.67 7.93 14.74
CA TRP A 29 -12.91 7.71 15.46
C TRP A 29 -13.89 6.79 14.73
N THR A 30 -13.89 6.80 13.40
CA THR A 30 -14.71 5.88 12.61
C THR A 30 -14.25 4.43 12.76
N PHE A 31 -12.94 4.18 12.83
CA PHE A 31 -12.37 2.83 12.99
C PHE A 31 -12.36 2.31 14.43
N SER A 32 -12.55 3.18 15.42
CA SER A 32 -12.69 2.78 16.82
C SER A 32 -14.09 2.25 17.17
N LYS A 33 -15.09 2.55 16.34
CA LYS A 33 -16.45 2.02 16.50
C LYS A 33 -16.51 0.56 16.05
N ARG A 34 -17.07 -0.29 16.91
CA ARG A 34 -17.41 -1.67 16.55
C ARG A 34 -18.47 -1.65 15.45
N ARG A 35 -18.13 -2.23 14.30
CA ARG A 35 -19.06 -2.35 13.18
C ARG A 35 -19.44 -3.80 12.97
N VAL A 36 -20.67 -4.01 12.49
CA VAL A 36 -21.11 -5.34 12.06
C VAL A 36 -20.26 -5.72 10.85
N LEU A 37 -19.62 -6.88 10.93
CA LEU A 37 -18.83 -7.41 9.83
C LEU A 37 -19.80 -8.05 8.84
N SER A 38 -20.00 -7.42 7.68
CA SER A 38 -20.83 -7.97 6.61
C SER A 38 -20.01 -8.66 5.52
N ASP A 39 -18.73 -8.96 5.80
CA ASP A 39 -17.82 -9.45 4.76
C ASP A 39 -17.97 -10.95 4.49
N ARG A 40 -17.71 -11.33 3.25
CA ARG A 40 -17.90 -12.69 2.74
C ARG A 40 -16.57 -13.30 2.31
N LEU A 41 -16.53 -14.63 2.25
CA LEU A 41 -15.43 -15.34 1.64
C LEU A 41 -15.37 -15.00 0.14
N PHE A 42 -14.18 -14.65 -0.35
CA PHE A 42 -13.98 -14.27 -1.75
C PHE A 42 -14.46 -15.33 -2.74
N ILE A 43 -14.17 -16.61 -2.47
CA ILE A 43 -14.62 -17.72 -3.33
C ILE A 43 -16.15 -17.81 -3.42
N ARG A 44 -16.88 -17.61 -2.31
CA ARG A 44 -18.35 -17.65 -2.35
C ARG A 44 -18.91 -16.50 -3.19
N GLU A 45 -18.27 -15.34 -3.14
CA GLU A 45 -18.66 -14.20 -3.98
C GLU A 45 -18.33 -14.47 -5.46
N ARG A 46 -17.21 -15.13 -5.75
CA ARG A 46 -16.85 -15.61 -7.09
C ARG A 46 -17.90 -16.56 -7.66
N GLU A 47 -18.30 -17.57 -6.89
CA GLU A 47 -19.32 -18.55 -7.28
C GLU A 47 -20.67 -17.89 -7.56
N ARG A 48 -21.05 -16.92 -6.73
CA ARG A 48 -22.27 -16.12 -6.92
C ARG A 48 -22.25 -15.32 -8.23
N LEU A 49 -21.08 -14.81 -8.60
CA LEU A 49 -20.89 -14.05 -9.84
C LEU A 49 -20.66 -14.94 -11.07
N GLN A 50 -20.63 -16.26 -10.90
CA GLN A 50 -20.34 -17.24 -11.97
C GLN A 50 -19.06 -16.91 -12.74
N ALA A 51 -18.06 -16.32 -12.07
CA ALA A 51 -16.81 -15.94 -12.71
C ALA A 51 -16.05 -17.21 -13.11
N THR A 52 -15.98 -17.46 -14.43
CA THR A 52 -15.25 -18.58 -15.02
C THR A 52 -13.75 -18.27 -15.03
N GLY A 53 -12.93 -19.14 -14.44
CA GLY A 53 -11.47 -19.00 -14.46
C GLY A 53 -10.79 -19.73 -13.32
N ASP A 54 -9.46 -19.87 -13.44
CA ASP A 54 -8.63 -20.34 -12.35
C ASP A 54 -8.76 -19.41 -11.12
N ILE A 55 -8.67 -19.97 -9.92
CA ILE A 55 -8.82 -19.22 -8.67
C ILE A 55 -7.77 -18.13 -8.60
N LEU A 56 -6.53 -18.40 -9.02
CA LEU A 56 -5.46 -17.42 -9.02
C LEU A 56 -5.75 -16.29 -10.03
N ASP A 57 -6.26 -16.62 -11.22
CA ASP A 57 -6.62 -15.60 -12.22
C ASP A 57 -7.72 -14.67 -11.72
N VAL A 58 -8.78 -15.21 -11.10
CA VAL A 58 -9.84 -14.40 -10.50
C VAL A 58 -9.31 -13.63 -9.29
N PHE A 59 -8.45 -14.25 -8.48
CA PHE A 59 -7.79 -13.60 -7.36
C PHE A 59 -6.82 -12.51 -7.80
N LEU A 60 -6.22 -12.52 -8.99
CA LEU A 60 -5.31 -11.46 -9.43
C LEU A 60 -5.99 -10.44 -10.34
N SER A 61 -7.15 -10.76 -10.89
CA SER A 61 -7.93 -9.88 -11.76
C SER A 61 -8.47 -8.70 -10.96
N ASP A 62 -8.01 -7.51 -11.29
CA ASP A 62 -8.72 -6.29 -10.93
C ASP A 62 -9.97 -6.18 -11.81
N ASP A 63 -11.02 -5.47 -11.40
CA ASP A 63 -12.26 -5.25 -12.19
C ASP A 63 -12.03 -4.51 -13.54
N LYS A 64 -10.78 -4.39 -13.97
CA LYS A 64 -10.31 -3.69 -15.15
C LYS A 64 -10.01 -4.69 -16.25
N SER A 65 -10.36 -4.33 -17.48
CA SER A 65 -10.11 -5.14 -18.69
C SER A 65 -8.63 -5.36 -19.03
N ILE A 66 -7.71 -4.61 -18.41
CA ILE A 66 -6.28 -4.69 -18.69
C ILE A 66 -5.57 -5.26 -17.45
N PRO A 67 -4.81 -6.37 -17.59
CA PRO A 67 -4.03 -6.94 -16.50
C PRO A 67 -3.14 -5.89 -15.83
N SER A 68 -3.18 -5.83 -14.50
CA SER A 68 -2.27 -4.99 -13.75
C SER A 68 -0.85 -5.58 -13.79
N ALA A 69 0.16 -4.76 -13.57
CA ALA A 69 1.52 -5.29 -13.46
C ALA A 69 1.69 -6.25 -12.27
N ALA A 70 0.86 -6.08 -11.24
CA ALA A 70 0.78 -7.02 -10.13
C ALA A 70 0.31 -8.40 -10.61
N TYR A 71 -0.76 -8.43 -11.40
CA TYR A 71 -1.22 -9.67 -12.04
C TYR A 71 -0.10 -10.35 -12.83
N ILE A 72 0.60 -9.61 -13.71
CA ILE A 72 1.63 -10.19 -14.57
C ILE A 72 2.77 -10.78 -13.73
N LYS A 73 3.26 -10.04 -12.72
CA LYS A 73 4.40 -10.48 -11.91
C LYS A 73 4.09 -11.65 -10.99
N VAL A 74 2.92 -11.65 -10.35
CA VAL A 74 2.51 -12.78 -9.51
C VAL A 74 2.25 -14.02 -10.37
N LYS A 75 1.64 -13.87 -11.54
CA LYS A 75 1.41 -14.99 -12.47
C LYS A 75 2.70 -15.55 -13.04
N GLU A 76 3.65 -14.69 -13.43
CA GLU A 76 5.01 -15.08 -13.85
C GLU A 76 5.69 -15.90 -12.75
N PHE A 77 5.66 -15.39 -11.51
CA PHE A 77 6.17 -16.10 -10.35
C PHE A 77 5.52 -17.48 -10.18
N CYS A 78 4.18 -17.57 -10.16
CA CYS A 78 3.50 -18.85 -9.98
C CYS A 78 3.74 -19.84 -11.13
N SER A 79 3.85 -19.35 -12.37
CA SER A 79 4.08 -20.18 -13.55
C SER A 79 5.47 -20.81 -13.57
N LYS A 80 6.50 -20.08 -13.11
CA LYS A 80 7.88 -20.60 -12.98
C LYS A 80 7.96 -21.87 -12.12
N TRP A 81 7.08 -22.01 -11.12
CA TRP A 81 7.03 -23.17 -10.23
C TRP A 81 6.18 -24.32 -10.76
N SER A 82 5.27 -24.04 -11.69
CA SER A 82 4.44 -25.07 -12.34
C SER A 82 5.18 -25.83 -13.44
N ASP A 83 6.35 -25.34 -13.86
CA ASP A 83 7.19 -26.03 -14.84
C ASP A 83 7.74 -27.34 -14.24
N PRO A 84 7.36 -28.52 -14.77
CA PRO A 84 7.84 -29.80 -14.27
C PRO A 84 9.35 -29.98 -14.40
N ALA A 85 10.04 -29.19 -15.24
CA ALA A 85 11.50 -29.18 -15.29
C ALA A 85 12.13 -28.53 -14.03
N THR A 86 11.41 -27.61 -13.39
CA THR A 86 11.86 -26.84 -12.22
C THR A 86 11.41 -27.50 -10.91
N CYS A 87 10.26 -28.19 -10.93
CA CYS A 87 9.78 -28.99 -9.80
C CYS A 87 10.37 -30.40 -9.85
N SER A 88 11.46 -30.61 -9.10
CA SER A 88 11.89 -31.95 -8.69
C SER A 88 10.67 -32.70 -8.13
N THR A 89 10.31 -33.81 -8.80
CA THR A 89 9.21 -34.78 -8.56
C THR A 89 8.07 -34.37 -7.60
N ALA A 90 6.82 -34.58 -8.00
CA ALA A 90 5.62 -34.35 -7.16
C ALA A 90 5.70 -34.93 -5.72
N ALA A 91 6.50 -35.98 -5.50
CA ALA A 91 6.82 -36.52 -4.17
C ALA A 91 7.59 -35.54 -3.26
N ALA A 92 8.51 -34.73 -3.80
CA ALA A 92 9.26 -33.74 -3.04
C ALA A 92 8.43 -32.50 -2.64
N ILE A 93 7.28 -32.28 -3.30
CA ILE A 93 6.35 -31.20 -2.94
C ILE A 93 5.57 -31.57 -1.67
N GLN A 94 5.16 -32.84 -1.54
CA GLN A 94 4.40 -33.32 -0.38
C GLN A 94 5.23 -33.40 0.90
N SER A 95 6.56 -33.46 0.80
CA SER A 95 7.45 -33.52 1.96
C SER A 95 8.04 -32.17 2.36
N ARG A 96 7.56 -31.04 1.80
CA ARG A 96 8.10 -29.73 2.17
C ARG A 96 7.69 -29.40 3.61
N PRO A 97 8.64 -28.96 4.46
CA PRO A 97 8.30 -28.53 5.80
C PRO A 97 7.31 -27.36 5.73
N GLY A 98 6.43 -27.27 6.72
CA GLY A 98 5.57 -26.11 6.83
C GLY A 98 6.39 -24.83 7.04
N ARG A 99 5.91 -23.74 6.43
CA ARG A 99 6.58 -22.45 6.35
C ARG A 99 5.63 -21.30 6.66
N ALA A 100 4.49 -21.60 7.26
CA ALA A 100 3.61 -20.60 7.80
C ALA A 100 3.67 -20.60 9.33
N TRP A 101 3.25 -19.51 9.94
CA TRP A 101 2.90 -19.40 11.35
C TRP A 101 1.60 -18.63 11.43
N ILE A 102 0.72 -19.06 12.33
CA ILE A 102 -0.62 -18.49 12.45
C ILE A 102 -1.03 -18.31 13.92
N ASP A 103 -1.49 -17.11 14.25
CA ASP A 103 -2.20 -16.83 15.50
C ASP A 103 -3.60 -16.33 15.16
N MET A 104 -4.61 -17.14 15.49
CA MET A 104 -6.01 -16.83 15.25
C MET A 104 -6.78 -16.77 16.56
N ARG A 105 -7.43 -15.63 16.80
CA ARG A 105 -8.23 -15.42 18.01
C ARG A 105 -9.63 -14.97 17.67
N SER A 106 -10.58 -15.73 18.20
CA SER A 106 -12.03 -15.55 18.07
C SER A 106 -12.64 -14.66 19.16
N GLN A 107 -11.92 -14.46 20.27
CA GLN A 107 -12.38 -13.66 21.40
C GLN A 107 -11.23 -12.83 21.99
N PRO A 108 -11.51 -11.64 22.54
CA PRO A 108 -10.49 -10.86 23.25
C PRO A 108 -10.02 -11.63 24.49
N GLY A 109 -8.78 -12.10 24.48
CA GLY A 109 -8.22 -12.91 25.58
C GLY A 109 -8.46 -14.41 25.46
N GLY A 110 -8.99 -14.89 24.32
CA GLY A 110 -9.01 -16.33 24.05
C GLY A 110 -7.61 -16.90 24.02
N HIS A 111 -7.46 -18.12 24.54
CA HIS A 111 -6.26 -18.92 24.37
C HIS A 111 -5.95 -19.08 22.88
N ILE A 112 -4.66 -19.15 22.57
CA ILE A 112 -4.19 -19.51 21.23
C ILE A 112 -4.79 -20.89 20.92
N GLN A 113 -5.38 -21.04 19.74
CA GLN A 113 -5.80 -22.35 19.28
C GLN A 113 -4.55 -23.19 19.03
N ASP A 114 -4.52 -24.42 19.56
CA ASP A 114 -3.44 -25.36 19.29
C ASP A 114 -3.43 -25.69 17.79
N HIS A 115 -2.53 -25.02 17.09
CA HIS A 115 -2.25 -25.26 15.68
C HIS A 115 -0.86 -25.88 15.56
N PRO A 116 -0.59 -26.62 14.46
CA PRO A 116 0.78 -26.98 14.11
C PRO A 116 1.67 -25.74 14.18
N THR A 117 2.87 -25.86 14.76
CA THR A 117 3.80 -24.73 14.92
C THR A 117 4.22 -24.13 13.58
N ARG A 118 4.29 -24.98 12.55
CA ARG A 118 4.62 -24.61 11.17
C ARG A 118 3.70 -25.37 10.20
N PRO A 119 2.47 -24.90 9.89
CA PRO A 119 1.60 -25.58 8.95
C PRO A 119 2.13 -25.49 7.50
N THR A 120 1.90 -26.54 6.73
CA THR A 120 1.99 -26.58 5.26
C THR A 120 0.90 -25.72 4.61
N SER A 121 0.95 -25.54 3.28
CA SER A 121 -0.08 -24.77 2.57
C SER A 121 -1.49 -25.39 2.69
N ASP A 122 -1.58 -26.71 2.77
CA ASP A 122 -2.84 -27.45 2.83
C ASP A 122 -3.41 -27.47 4.26
N GLU A 123 -2.55 -27.64 5.27
CA GLU A 123 -2.92 -27.46 6.67
C GLU A 123 -3.37 -26.03 6.93
N LEU A 124 -2.63 -25.04 6.42
CA LEU A 124 -3.01 -23.64 6.51
C LEU A 124 -4.37 -23.40 5.82
N ASN A 125 -4.62 -24.01 4.66
CA ASN A 125 -5.92 -23.90 3.98
C ASN A 125 -7.05 -24.44 4.87
N THR A 126 -6.84 -25.61 5.47
CA THR A 126 -7.82 -26.25 6.37
C THR A 126 -8.12 -25.35 7.57
N ILE A 127 -7.09 -24.89 8.28
CA ILE A 127 -7.23 -23.98 9.44
C ILE A 127 -7.97 -22.69 9.04
N LEU A 128 -7.64 -22.13 7.87
CA LEU A 128 -8.25 -20.90 7.38
C LEU A 128 -9.67 -21.08 6.81
N GLU A 129 -10.08 -22.29 6.44
CA GLU A 129 -11.44 -22.60 6.01
C GLU A 129 -12.39 -22.80 7.19
N GLU A 130 -11.91 -23.37 8.30
CA GLU A 130 -12.69 -23.61 9.52
C GLU A 130 -13.35 -22.34 10.07
N ARG A 131 -12.72 -21.17 9.87
CA ARG A 131 -13.24 -19.85 10.29
C ARG A 131 -14.47 -19.37 9.52
N PHE A 132 -14.87 -20.07 8.46
CA PHE A 132 -16.08 -19.77 7.68
C PHE A 132 -17.21 -20.78 7.95
N THR A 133 -17.03 -21.65 8.94
CA THR A 133 -18.10 -22.51 9.42
C THR A 133 -19.11 -21.66 10.21
N PRO A 134 -20.42 -21.98 10.17
CA PRO A 134 -21.44 -21.22 10.91
C PRO A 134 -21.19 -21.13 12.43
N ARG A 135 -20.33 -22.00 12.97
CA ARG A 135 -19.97 -22.03 14.39
C ARG A 135 -18.96 -20.95 14.78
N SER A 136 -18.30 -20.29 13.83
CA SER A 136 -17.23 -19.32 14.08
C SER A 136 -17.66 -17.86 13.91
N GLU A 137 -18.91 -17.52 14.21
CA GLU A 137 -19.34 -16.11 14.30
C GLU A 137 -18.67 -15.43 15.48
N THR A 138 -17.55 -14.77 15.22
CA THR A 138 -16.72 -14.13 16.25
C THR A 138 -16.95 -12.63 16.28
N THR A 139 -17.21 -12.11 17.48
CA THR A 139 -17.43 -10.67 17.73
C THR A 139 -16.14 -9.87 17.67
N SER A 140 -14.99 -10.53 17.89
CA SER A 140 -13.64 -10.00 17.76
C SER A 140 -12.81 -10.97 16.91
N TYR A 141 -11.98 -10.45 16.02
CA TYR A 141 -11.18 -11.27 15.12
C TYR A 141 -9.77 -10.67 14.99
N ARG A 142 -8.78 -11.34 15.58
CA ARG A 142 -7.36 -11.08 15.30
C ARG A 142 -6.82 -12.28 14.55
N GLN A 143 -6.18 -12.03 13.41
CA GLN A 143 -5.49 -13.05 12.65
C GLN A 143 -4.10 -12.55 12.29
N LEU A 144 -3.08 -13.29 12.68
CA LEU A 144 -1.72 -13.07 12.24
C LEU A 144 -1.31 -14.24 11.38
N ILE A 145 -0.87 -13.97 10.16
CA ILE A 145 -0.33 -14.98 9.26
C ILE A 145 1.05 -14.52 8.84
N HIS A 146 2.06 -15.31 9.17
CA HIS A 146 3.43 -15.12 8.71
C HIS A 146 3.80 -16.28 7.78
N ILE A 147 4.37 -15.98 6.62
CA ILE A 147 4.82 -17.00 5.67
C ILE A 147 6.27 -16.73 5.30
N TRP A 148 7.15 -17.67 5.64
CA TRP A 148 8.53 -17.68 5.20
C TRP A 148 8.63 -18.25 3.78
N GLN A 149 9.47 -17.63 2.95
CA GLN A 149 9.71 -18.02 1.57
C GLN A 149 8.41 -18.25 0.78
N LEU A 150 7.59 -17.21 0.67
CA LEU A 150 6.28 -17.23 0.01
C LEU A 150 6.33 -18.02 -1.31
N SER A 151 5.49 -19.04 -1.43
CA SER A 151 5.40 -19.89 -2.63
C SER A 151 4.01 -19.87 -3.26
N PRO A 152 3.87 -20.35 -4.51
CA PRO A 152 2.59 -20.34 -5.22
C PRO A 152 1.47 -21.08 -4.51
N GLU A 153 1.78 -22.16 -3.79
CA GLU A 153 0.82 -22.94 -3.01
C GLU A 153 0.24 -22.09 -1.86
N TYR A 154 1.11 -21.37 -1.12
CA TYR A 154 0.66 -20.43 -0.10
C TYR A 154 -0.11 -19.25 -0.68
N ILE A 155 0.30 -18.71 -1.84
CA ILE A 155 -0.45 -17.66 -2.53
C ILE A 155 -1.85 -18.15 -2.89
N LEU A 156 -1.97 -19.39 -3.38
CA LEU A 156 -3.26 -19.99 -3.73
C LEU A 156 -4.11 -20.24 -2.47
N THR A 157 -3.54 -20.75 -1.38
CA THR A 157 -4.23 -20.91 -0.08
C THR A 157 -4.76 -19.57 0.42
N LEU A 158 -3.94 -18.53 0.37
CA LEU A 158 -4.34 -17.17 0.74
C LEU A 158 -5.45 -16.63 -0.17
N ALA A 159 -5.35 -16.86 -1.48
CA ALA A 159 -6.36 -16.47 -2.45
C ALA A 159 -7.71 -17.17 -2.21
N LYS A 160 -7.68 -18.45 -1.85
CA LYS A 160 -8.87 -19.24 -1.57
C LYS A 160 -9.60 -18.77 -0.31
N THR A 161 -8.82 -18.46 0.72
CA THR A 161 -9.36 -18.27 2.06
C THR A 161 -9.56 -16.80 2.39
N ALA A 162 -8.96 -15.85 1.68
CA ALA A 162 -9.08 -14.42 1.98
C ALA A 162 -10.54 -13.94 1.94
N ARG A 163 -10.88 -13.02 2.87
CA ARG A 163 -12.15 -12.33 2.84
C ARG A 163 -12.14 -11.25 1.77
N HIS A 164 -13.29 -10.94 1.17
CA HIS A 164 -13.37 -10.04 0.02
C HIS A 164 -12.72 -8.68 0.31
N HIS A 165 -12.88 -8.13 1.52
CA HIS A 165 -12.27 -6.86 1.90
C HIS A 165 -10.73 -6.87 1.98
N GLN A 166 -10.11 -8.05 2.13
CA GLN A 166 -8.67 -8.24 2.29
C GLN A 166 -7.96 -8.41 0.95
N ILE A 167 -8.69 -8.80 -0.10
CA ILE A 167 -8.14 -9.21 -1.40
C ILE A 167 -7.21 -8.15 -2.00
N ASN A 168 -7.65 -6.90 -2.09
CA ASN A 168 -6.84 -5.83 -2.69
C ASN A 168 -5.54 -5.58 -1.91
N ALA A 169 -5.63 -5.62 -0.58
CA ALA A 169 -4.47 -5.42 0.28
C ALA A 169 -3.47 -6.57 0.17
N LEU A 170 -3.97 -7.80 0.07
CA LEU A 170 -3.19 -9.02 -0.02
C LEU A 170 -2.49 -9.15 -1.38
N ARG A 171 -3.21 -8.93 -2.49
CA ARG A 171 -2.64 -8.86 -3.86
C ARG A 171 -1.45 -7.91 -3.92
N ASP A 172 -1.65 -6.70 -3.43
CA ASP A 172 -0.64 -5.64 -3.48
C ASP A 172 0.53 -5.93 -2.53
N ALA A 173 0.28 -6.58 -1.38
CA ALA A 173 1.36 -7.01 -0.49
C ALA A 173 2.21 -8.14 -1.10
N ILE A 174 1.59 -9.14 -1.73
CA ILE A 174 2.29 -10.22 -2.46
C ILE A 174 3.12 -9.62 -3.59
N TYR A 175 2.53 -8.73 -4.40
CA TYR A 175 3.25 -8.08 -5.49
C TYR A 175 4.47 -7.29 -4.98
N LYS A 176 4.31 -6.46 -3.95
CA LYS A 176 5.44 -5.68 -3.41
C LYS A 176 6.51 -6.56 -2.78
N HIS A 177 6.12 -7.66 -2.15
CA HIS A 177 7.06 -8.64 -1.63
C HIS A 177 7.91 -9.24 -2.75
N LEU A 178 7.26 -9.74 -3.82
CA LEU A 178 7.96 -10.35 -4.95
C LEU A 178 8.84 -9.36 -5.73
N VAL A 179 8.46 -8.08 -5.80
CA VAL A 179 9.24 -7.05 -6.49
C VAL A 179 10.33 -6.42 -5.61
N GLY A 180 10.29 -6.62 -4.28
CA GLY A 180 11.22 -5.99 -3.35
C GLY A 180 11.02 -4.47 -3.23
N ASN A 181 9.76 -4.00 -3.30
CA ASN A 181 9.46 -2.58 -3.19
C ASN A 181 9.39 -2.16 -1.72
N THR A 182 10.29 -1.26 -1.30
CA THR A 182 10.21 -0.62 0.02
C THR A 182 9.07 0.40 0.08
N LEU A 183 8.25 0.35 1.13
CA LEU A 183 7.13 1.26 1.35
C LEU A 183 6.70 1.25 2.82
N LEU A 184 6.50 2.45 3.38
CA LEU A 184 5.86 2.67 4.67
C LEU A 184 4.65 3.57 4.46
N LYS A 185 3.42 3.03 4.56
CA LYS A 185 2.22 3.76 4.15
C LYS A 185 0.97 3.38 4.91
N ILE A 186 0.12 4.37 5.15
CA ILE A 186 -1.21 4.19 5.74
C ILE A 186 -2.26 4.55 4.69
N ARG A 187 -3.10 3.58 4.33
CA ARG A 187 -4.22 3.83 3.44
C ARG A 187 -5.51 3.80 4.24
N LEU A 188 -6.09 4.98 4.39
CA LEU A 188 -7.46 5.12 4.84
C LEU A 188 -8.33 5.51 3.65
N PRO A 189 -9.42 4.77 3.38
CA PRO A 189 -10.34 5.12 2.33
C PRO A 189 -10.90 6.53 2.53
N ILE A 190 -11.18 7.19 1.41
CA ILE A 190 -11.76 8.55 1.38
C ILE A 190 -13.29 8.46 1.22
N ASP A 191 -13.81 7.41 0.58
CA ASP A 191 -15.19 7.36 0.09
C ASP A 191 -15.97 6.15 0.61
N GLY A 192 -16.57 6.22 1.81
CA GLY A 192 -17.54 5.22 2.30
C GLY A 192 -17.02 3.78 2.50
N PHE A 193 -15.84 3.44 1.99
CA PHE A 193 -15.19 2.16 2.21
C PHE A 193 -14.73 2.08 3.66
N THR A 194 -14.83 0.87 4.20
CA THR A 194 -14.84 0.63 5.64
C THR A 194 -13.55 0.01 6.17
N ILE A 195 -12.48 -0.06 5.38
CA ILE A 195 -11.30 -0.86 5.74
C ILE A 195 -10.08 0.04 5.85
N PHE A 196 -9.35 -0.04 6.95
CA PHE A 196 -8.03 0.60 7.05
C PHE A 196 -6.95 -0.38 6.62
N ARG A 197 -5.84 0.15 6.11
CA ARG A 197 -4.67 -0.65 5.70
C ARG A 197 -3.38 0.04 6.14
N LEU A 198 -2.55 -0.68 6.87
CA LEU A 198 -1.22 -0.24 7.31
C LEU A 198 -0.18 -1.13 6.60
N GLU A 199 0.66 -0.53 5.78
CA GLU A 199 1.62 -1.23 4.91
C GLU A 199 3.05 -0.96 5.36
N PHE A 200 3.81 -2.03 5.52
CA PHE A 200 5.24 -1.98 5.82
C PHE A 200 5.96 -3.01 4.95
N HIS A 201 6.80 -2.53 4.03
CA HIS A 201 7.60 -3.34 3.15
C HIS A 201 9.03 -2.84 3.25
N LEU A 202 9.98 -3.69 3.61
CA LEU A 202 11.36 -3.30 3.82
C LEU A 202 12.30 -4.32 3.18
N CYS A 203 13.26 -3.80 2.42
CA CYS A 203 14.36 -4.60 1.91
C CYS A 203 15.43 -4.71 2.99
N ARG A 204 15.89 -5.92 3.24
CA ARG A 204 16.93 -6.22 4.22
C ARG A 204 18.11 -6.84 3.50
N LEU A 205 19.31 -6.29 3.72
CA LEU A 205 20.55 -6.84 3.18
C LEU A 205 21.34 -7.46 4.33
N ALA A 206 21.45 -8.78 4.33
CA ALA A 206 22.19 -9.52 5.33
C ALA A 206 23.53 -9.99 4.75
N LEU A 207 24.61 -9.86 5.52
CA LEU A 207 25.87 -10.50 5.22
C LEU A 207 25.81 -11.96 5.68
N LYS A 208 26.06 -12.90 4.78
CA LYS A 208 26.06 -14.33 5.10
C LYS A 208 27.36 -14.99 4.69
N GLY A 209 27.86 -15.86 5.57
CA GLY A 209 28.85 -16.86 5.22
C GLY A 209 28.20 -17.99 4.44
N ALA A 210 28.79 -18.37 3.30
CA ALA A 210 28.42 -19.57 2.57
C ALA A 210 29.58 -20.56 2.58
N ASN A 211 29.25 -21.84 2.73
CA ASN A 211 30.20 -22.96 2.73
C ASN A 211 30.12 -23.67 1.37
N ASP A 212 31.25 -23.82 0.68
CA ASP A 212 31.30 -24.45 -0.65
C ASP A 212 30.79 -25.90 -0.64
N ALA A 213 30.94 -26.61 0.49
CA ALA A 213 30.54 -28.00 0.65
C ALA A 213 29.01 -28.20 0.61
N THR A 214 28.22 -27.20 1.02
CA THR A 214 26.76 -27.31 1.08
C THR A 214 26.11 -27.13 -0.30
N GLU A 215 26.79 -26.49 -1.25
CA GLU A 215 26.25 -26.23 -2.59
C GLU A 215 26.46 -27.37 -3.59
N LEU A 216 27.36 -28.31 -3.32
CA LEU A 216 27.71 -29.39 -4.25
C LEU A 216 26.94 -30.70 -4.02
N GLY A 217 26.22 -30.87 -2.90
CA GLY A 217 25.69 -32.17 -2.47
C GLY A 217 24.17 -32.38 -2.50
N GLY A 218 23.34 -31.35 -2.67
CA GLY A 218 21.89 -31.45 -2.47
C GLY A 218 21.06 -31.28 -3.74
N ASN A 219 20.43 -32.35 -4.21
CA ASN A 219 19.49 -32.36 -5.35
C ASN A 219 18.42 -31.25 -5.23
N CYS A 220 18.51 -30.27 -6.12
CA CYS A 220 17.40 -29.56 -6.76
C CYS A 220 16.19 -29.20 -5.88
N SER A 221 16.38 -28.41 -4.82
CA SER A 221 15.42 -27.31 -4.67
C SER A 221 15.68 -26.39 -5.86
N PRO A 222 14.68 -26.00 -6.67
CA PRO A 222 14.89 -24.98 -7.68
C PRO A 222 15.56 -23.83 -6.96
N LYS A 223 16.79 -23.49 -7.37
CA LYS A 223 17.51 -22.32 -6.88
C LYS A 223 16.50 -21.19 -7.01
N ALA A 224 15.78 -20.85 -5.94
CA ALA A 224 15.01 -19.62 -5.87
C ALA A 224 16.06 -18.61 -6.29
N GLU A 225 15.87 -17.99 -7.47
CA GLU A 225 16.86 -17.12 -8.11
C GLU A 225 17.39 -16.23 -7.00
N SER A 226 18.60 -16.59 -6.58
CA SER A 226 18.98 -16.47 -5.18
C SER A 226 18.92 -15.02 -4.78
N GLY A 227 18.32 -14.74 -3.62
CA GLY A 227 18.37 -13.42 -3.01
C GLY A 227 19.80 -12.89 -2.86
N ILE A 228 20.86 -13.63 -3.22
CA ILE A 228 22.21 -13.12 -3.43
C ILE A 228 22.19 -11.87 -4.32
N LEU A 229 22.44 -10.73 -3.69
CA LEU A 229 22.70 -9.46 -4.34
C LEU A 229 24.08 -9.45 -4.97
N SER A 230 25.08 -9.92 -4.24
CA SER A 230 26.49 -9.87 -4.65
C SER A 230 27.34 -10.85 -3.87
N ASP A 231 28.28 -11.49 -4.57
CA ASP A 231 29.42 -12.18 -3.96
C ASP A 231 30.50 -11.15 -3.66
N ILE A 232 30.83 -10.99 -2.37
CA ILE A 232 31.81 -10.02 -1.90
C ILE A 232 33.13 -10.66 -1.48
N SER A 233 33.40 -11.89 -1.92
CA SER A 233 34.67 -12.59 -1.65
C SER A 233 35.89 -11.82 -2.17
N PHE A 234 35.70 -10.95 -3.17
CA PHE A 234 36.77 -10.06 -3.66
C PHE A 234 37.24 -9.05 -2.60
N LEU A 235 36.47 -8.80 -1.55
CA LEU A 235 36.84 -7.93 -0.42
C LEU A 235 37.80 -8.61 0.56
N ASN A 236 38.08 -9.92 0.42
CA ASN A 236 38.96 -10.70 1.31
C ASN A 236 38.61 -10.53 2.80
N LEU A 237 37.32 -10.50 3.11
CA LEU A 237 36.84 -10.38 4.50
C LEU A 237 37.26 -11.61 5.29
N SER A 238 37.78 -11.40 6.51
CA SER A 238 38.09 -12.50 7.43
C SER A 238 36.80 -13.26 7.77
N CYS A 239 36.78 -14.55 7.43
CA CYS A 239 35.66 -15.44 7.68
C CYS A 239 35.96 -16.33 8.90
N SER A 240 34.92 -16.70 9.65
CA SER A 240 35.02 -17.73 10.68
C SER A 240 35.48 -19.05 10.06
N PRO A 241 36.24 -19.89 10.80
CA PRO A 241 36.71 -21.17 10.28
C PRO A 241 35.53 -22.03 9.78
N GLY A 242 35.60 -22.46 8.52
CA GLY A 242 34.55 -23.24 7.84
C GLY A 242 33.71 -22.47 6.83
N VAL A 243 33.74 -21.13 6.85
CA VAL A 243 33.09 -20.27 5.85
C VAL A 243 34.07 -19.96 4.72
N SER A 244 33.75 -20.40 3.50
CA SER A 244 34.63 -20.24 2.33
C SER A 244 34.42 -18.91 1.62
N ARG A 245 33.20 -18.36 1.66
CA ARG A 245 32.86 -17.12 0.95
C ARG A 245 31.83 -16.29 1.69
N MET A 246 31.89 -14.98 1.49
CA MET A 246 30.91 -14.02 2.03
C MET A 246 30.02 -13.51 0.90
N ILE A 247 28.72 -13.60 1.11
CA ILE A 247 27.70 -13.15 0.17
C ILE A 247 26.78 -12.13 0.84
N ILE A 248 26.31 -11.15 0.07
CA ILE A 248 25.24 -10.27 0.50
C ILE A 248 23.93 -10.88 0.01
N GLU A 249 23.09 -11.30 0.94
CA GLU A 249 21.74 -11.77 0.66
C GLU A 249 20.75 -10.61 0.83
N LYS A 250 20.10 -10.24 -0.28
CA LYS A 250 18.90 -9.43 -0.32
C LYS A 250 17.69 -10.28 0.01
N SER A 251 17.04 -9.92 1.11
CA SER A 251 15.77 -10.47 1.57
C SER A 251 14.71 -9.37 1.61
N GLN A 252 13.45 -9.74 1.44
CA GLN A 252 12.34 -8.81 1.56
C GLN A 252 11.45 -9.22 2.72
N PHE A 253 11.16 -8.27 3.61
CA PHE A 253 10.08 -8.39 4.57
C PHE A 253 8.89 -7.55 4.12
N SER A 254 7.68 -8.08 4.23
CA SER A 254 6.45 -7.38 3.83
C SER A 254 5.32 -7.73 4.75
N ALA A 255 4.85 -6.77 5.54
CA ALA A 255 3.70 -6.90 6.40
C ALA A 255 2.60 -5.92 6.01
N VAL A 256 1.37 -6.39 5.99
CA VAL A 256 0.17 -5.56 5.84
C VAL A 256 -0.83 -5.87 6.93
N VAL A 257 -1.24 -4.84 7.66
CA VAL A 257 -2.37 -4.92 8.61
C VAL A 257 -3.60 -4.40 7.89
N VAL A 258 -4.65 -5.21 7.84
CA VAL A 258 -5.90 -4.89 7.16
C VAL A 258 -7.03 -5.12 8.15
N GLY A 259 -7.85 -4.11 8.38
CA GLY A 259 -8.93 -4.27 9.34
C GLY A 259 -10.19 -3.51 9.00
N TRP A 260 -11.29 -4.10 9.41
CA TRP A 260 -12.60 -3.47 9.38
C TRP A 260 -12.73 -2.51 10.57
N ASP A 261 -12.28 -2.87 11.75
CA ASP A 261 -12.25 -1.99 12.92
C ASP A 261 -11.12 -2.41 13.86
N ASN A 262 -10.96 -1.71 14.99
CA ASN A 262 -9.94 -2.05 15.99
C ASN A 262 -10.10 -3.45 16.61
N SER A 263 -11.26 -4.10 16.47
CA SER A 263 -11.51 -5.45 16.97
C SER A 263 -11.44 -6.54 15.91
N LYS A 264 -11.47 -6.18 14.62
CA LYS A 264 -11.53 -7.11 13.48
C LYS A 264 -10.48 -6.74 12.45
N TRP A 265 -9.32 -7.35 12.58
CA TRP A 265 -8.18 -7.10 11.70
C TRP A 265 -7.34 -8.36 11.51
N ALA A 266 -6.62 -8.37 10.40
CA ALA A 266 -5.69 -9.42 10.04
C ALA A 266 -4.34 -8.81 9.64
N VAL A 267 -3.29 -9.60 9.82
CA VAL A 267 -1.93 -9.29 9.40
C VAL A 267 -1.44 -10.38 8.50
N TYR A 268 -0.90 -9.98 7.36
CA TYR A 268 -0.20 -10.86 6.45
C TYR A 268 1.24 -10.39 6.39
N ALA A 269 2.16 -11.24 6.83
CA ALA A 269 3.59 -11.02 6.78
C ALA A 269 4.24 -12.05 5.86
N PHE A 270 5.17 -11.59 5.03
CA PHE A 270 5.96 -12.40 4.12
C PHE A 270 7.43 -12.09 4.33
N ASP A 271 8.23 -13.13 4.58
CA ASP A 271 9.67 -13.02 4.78
C ASP A 271 10.37 -13.90 3.75
N SER A 272 11.34 -13.36 3.01
CA SER A 272 12.11 -14.16 2.05
C SER A 272 13.11 -15.10 2.72
N ARG A 273 13.49 -14.84 3.98
CA ARG A 273 14.43 -15.69 4.72
C ARG A 273 13.68 -16.90 5.29
N ALA A 274 14.30 -18.07 5.25
CA ALA A 274 13.83 -19.20 6.06
C ALA A 274 14.07 -18.90 7.55
N PRO A 275 13.30 -19.49 8.48
CA PRO A 275 13.70 -19.54 9.88
C PRO A 275 15.07 -20.25 9.93
N THR A 276 16.14 -19.51 10.17
CA THR A 276 17.44 -20.12 10.45
C THR A 276 17.40 -20.56 11.91
N GLU A 277 17.48 -21.86 12.15
CA GLU A 277 17.57 -22.49 13.48
C GLU A 277 18.91 -22.20 14.17
N LEU A 278 19.60 -21.13 13.80
CA LEU A 278 21.03 -20.91 14.07
C LEU A 278 21.37 -19.49 14.53
N ASP A 279 20.38 -18.67 14.90
CA ASP A 279 20.68 -17.40 15.58
C ASP A 279 20.93 -17.63 17.11
N ASP A 280 20.99 -18.89 17.58
CA ASP A 280 21.59 -19.30 18.86
C ASP A 280 23.13 -19.24 18.79
N VAL A 281 23.70 -18.28 18.08
CA VAL A 281 25.11 -17.95 18.27
C VAL A 281 25.13 -17.25 19.60
N ASP A 282 25.55 -17.98 20.63
CA ASP A 282 25.83 -17.51 21.98
C ASP A 282 26.62 -16.19 21.90
N ASP A 283 25.92 -15.06 21.97
CA ASP A 283 26.50 -13.73 22.21
C ASP A 283 26.96 -13.69 23.69
N GLU A 284 27.83 -14.62 24.09
CA GLU A 284 28.38 -14.74 25.45
C GLU A 284 29.34 -13.58 25.80
N ASP A 285 29.68 -12.70 24.85
CA ASP A 285 30.79 -11.75 24.99
C ASP A 285 30.43 -10.26 24.84
N THR A 286 29.27 -9.79 25.31
CA THR A 286 29.09 -8.32 25.50
C THR A 286 28.76 -7.95 26.96
N ASP A 287 29.82 -7.96 27.76
CA ASP A 287 30.17 -6.95 28.78
C ASP A 287 29.03 -6.38 29.65
N ALA A 288 28.85 -7.01 30.82
CA ALA A 288 29.18 -6.50 32.16
C ALA A 288 28.96 -5.02 32.57
N ASN A 289 28.36 -4.16 31.75
CA ASN A 289 27.89 -2.83 32.17
C ASN A 289 26.37 -2.82 32.12
N GLY A 290 25.77 -3.45 33.12
CA GLY A 290 24.35 -3.33 33.42
C GLY A 290 23.99 -1.89 33.73
N GLU A 291 23.59 -1.15 32.70
CA GLU A 291 22.61 -0.08 32.88
C GLU A 291 21.23 -0.72 32.85
N ASP A 292 20.57 -0.66 33.99
CA ASP A 292 19.24 -1.13 34.28
C ASP A 292 18.26 -0.88 33.13
N VAL A 293 18.06 -1.90 32.28
CA VAL A 293 16.87 -1.99 31.44
C VAL A 293 15.72 -2.35 32.38
N ASP A 294 15.24 -1.30 33.04
CA ASP A 294 13.93 -1.07 33.62
C ASP A 294 12.92 -2.21 33.33
N LYS A 295 13.06 -3.32 34.05
CA LYS A 295 12.04 -4.37 34.20
C LYS A 295 10.92 -3.88 35.12
N ASN A 296 10.66 -2.58 35.16
CA ASN A 296 9.47 -2.01 35.75
C ASN A 296 8.31 -2.25 34.77
N TYR A 297 7.92 -3.51 34.65
CA TYR A 297 6.52 -3.82 34.47
C TYR A 297 5.87 -3.35 35.76
N ASP A 298 5.27 -2.16 35.71
CA ASP A 298 4.41 -1.63 36.76
C ASP A 298 3.28 -2.64 37.02
N ASP A 299 3.56 -3.65 37.83
CA ASP A 299 2.56 -4.43 38.54
C ASP A 299 2.10 -3.54 39.69
N GLU A 300 1.26 -2.55 39.35
CA GLU A 300 0.39 -1.87 40.31
C GLU A 300 -0.64 -2.88 40.84
N LYS A 301 -0.18 -3.92 41.54
CA LYS A 301 -0.96 -4.66 42.52
C LYS A 301 -0.43 -4.30 43.90
N SER A 302 -0.80 -3.10 44.32
CA SER A 302 -0.90 -2.77 45.73
C SER A 302 -1.97 -3.67 46.37
N GLY A 303 -1.51 -4.79 46.91
CA GLY A 303 -2.33 -5.76 47.64
C GLY A 303 -1.48 -6.44 48.70
N SER A 304 -1.25 -5.74 49.81
CA SER A 304 -0.66 -6.30 51.02
C SER A 304 -1.56 -7.44 51.54
N GLY A 305 -1.08 -8.67 51.42
CA GLY A 305 -1.66 -9.85 52.04
C GLY A 305 -0.55 -10.85 52.25
N GLU A 306 0.01 -10.84 53.45
CA GLU A 306 0.87 -11.90 53.98
C GLU A 306 0.04 -13.20 53.95
N ASP A 307 0.41 -14.17 53.13
CA ASP A 307 0.01 -15.55 53.36
C ASP A 307 1.12 -16.50 52.92
N ASP A 308 1.59 -17.24 53.91
CA ASP A 308 2.71 -18.16 53.88
C ASP A 308 2.25 -19.53 53.40
N GLY A 309 3.04 -20.14 52.51
CA GLY A 309 3.10 -21.59 52.36
C GLY A 309 2.19 -22.15 51.28
N ASP A 310 2.75 -22.32 50.07
CA ASP A 310 2.94 -23.62 49.46
C ASP A 310 3.71 -23.43 48.15
N ARG A 311 4.97 -23.86 48.15
CA ARG A 311 5.90 -23.76 47.02
C ARG A 311 5.57 -24.88 46.05
N GLU A 312 4.55 -24.67 45.22
CA GLU A 312 4.27 -25.55 44.09
C GLU A 312 5.48 -25.53 43.15
N GLU A 313 6.14 -26.69 43.02
CA GLU A 313 7.10 -26.96 41.94
C GLU A 313 6.38 -26.78 40.62
N HIS A 314 6.46 -25.58 40.05
CA HIS A 314 6.09 -25.33 38.67
C HIS A 314 6.95 -26.25 37.80
N ASN A 315 6.35 -27.33 37.31
CA ASN A 315 6.86 -28.07 36.18
C ASN A 315 7.09 -27.06 35.05
N ASP A 316 8.35 -26.72 34.80
CA ASP A 316 8.81 -25.99 33.63
C ASP A 316 8.49 -26.85 32.41
N VAL A 317 7.24 -26.79 31.96
CA VAL A 317 6.82 -27.37 30.70
C VAL A 317 7.69 -26.70 29.65
N GLU A 318 8.48 -27.53 28.98
CA GLU A 318 9.49 -27.26 27.96
C GLU A 318 8.90 -26.63 26.67
N GLY A 319 7.89 -25.78 26.81
CA GLY A 319 7.35 -24.93 25.76
C GLY A 319 8.08 -23.60 25.79
N GLY A 320 9.00 -23.41 24.83
CA GLY A 320 9.63 -22.11 24.61
C GLY A 320 8.59 -20.98 24.56
N PRO A 321 8.97 -19.76 24.93
CA PRO A 321 8.02 -18.68 25.13
C PRO A 321 7.27 -18.39 23.82
N ASN A 322 5.94 -18.24 23.91
CA ASN A 322 5.05 -18.05 22.74
C ASN A 322 5.36 -16.72 22.03
N GLU A 323 6.24 -16.75 21.04
CA GLU A 323 6.71 -15.55 20.34
C GLU A 323 5.73 -15.05 19.27
N ASP A 324 5.45 -13.75 19.23
CA ASP A 324 4.83 -13.10 18.07
C ASP A 324 5.88 -12.88 16.97
N VAL A 325 6.11 -13.91 16.14
CA VAL A 325 7.17 -13.89 15.12
C VAL A 325 7.11 -12.71 14.14
N ILE A 326 5.97 -12.04 13.98
CA ILE A 326 5.85 -10.87 13.08
C ILE A 326 6.38 -9.62 13.81
N ALA A 327 5.95 -9.43 15.05
CA ALA A 327 6.24 -8.22 15.81
C ALA A 327 7.52 -8.31 16.63
N SER A 328 7.99 -9.49 16.98
CA SER A 328 9.28 -9.70 17.66
C SER A 328 10.48 -9.43 16.75
N GLY A 329 11.62 -9.18 17.38
CA GLY A 329 12.91 -9.09 16.70
C GLY A 329 14.02 -9.70 17.55
N SER A 330 15.25 -9.75 17.01
CA SER A 330 16.36 -10.49 17.63
C SER A 330 16.61 -10.16 19.11
N LYS A 331 16.48 -8.88 19.51
CA LYS A 331 16.70 -8.43 20.90
C LYS A 331 15.43 -8.19 21.71
N ARG A 332 14.25 -8.21 21.06
CA ARG A 332 12.99 -7.81 21.69
C ARG A 332 11.93 -8.88 21.45
N PHE A 333 11.77 -9.71 22.47
CA PHE A 333 10.72 -10.70 22.56
C PHE A 333 9.36 -10.04 22.84
N ILE A 334 8.37 -10.30 21.99
CA ILE A 334 6.97 -9.95 22.24
C ILE A 334 6.21 -11.25 22.44
N ASP A 335 5.76 -11.48 23.68
CA ASP A 335 4.85 -12.58 23.99
C ASP A 335 3.53 -12.37 23.24
N VAL A 336 3.12 -13.38 22.47
CA VAL A 336 1.85 -13.35 21.75
C VAL A 336 0.67 -13.51 22.71
N ASN A 337 0.84 -14.16 23.88
CA ASN A 337 -0.24 -14.49 24.81
C ASN A 337 -1.03 -13.26 25.29
N PRO A 338 -0.42 -12.16 25.78
CA PRO A 338 -1.13 -10.89 25.94
C PRO A 338 -1.25 -10.18 24.58
N PRO A 339 -2.37 -10.33 23.83
CA PRO A 339 -2.41 -9.86 22.46
C PRO A 339 -2.41 -8.33 22.46
N ILE A 340 -1.60 -7.73 21.59
CA ILE A 340 -1.71 -6.30 21.31
C ILE A 340 -3.02 -6.08 20.55
N LYS A 341 -4.03 -5.54 21.24
CA LYS A 341 -5.40 -5.40 20.71
C LYS A 341 -5.51 -4.30 19.65
N ASP A 342 -4.81 -3.18 19.83
CA ASP A 342 -4.85 -2.06 18.89
C ASP A 342 -3.97 -2.37 17.66
N PRO A 343 -4.55 -2.49 16.45
CA PRO A 343 -3.79 -2.78 15.24
C PRO A 343 -2.74 -1.72 14.91
N ARG A 344 -2.96 -0.46 15.34
CA ARG A 344 -2.02 0.65 15.13
C ARG A 344 -0.78 0.50 15.99
N LEU A 345 -0.99 0.18 17.27
CA LEU A 345 0.10 -0.12 18.20
C LEU A 345 0.85 -1.38 17.74
N TYR A 346 0.13 -2.42 17.33
CA TYR A 346 0.74 -3.65 16.81
C TYR A 346 1.65 -3.37 15.61
N TRP A 347 1.13 -2.63 14.63
CA TRP A 347 1.92 -2.24 13.45
C TRP A 347 3.16 -1.42 13.82
N LEU A 348 3.04 -0.42 14.71
CA LEU A 348 4.19 0.36 15.14
C LEU A 348 5.27 -0.48 15.82
N MET A 349 4.87 -1.42 16.69
CA MET A 349 5.81 -2.34 17.36
C MET A 349 6.52 -3.22 16.34
N ALA A 350 5.79 -3.81 15.39
CA ALA A 350 6.37 -4.63 14.34
C ALA A 350 7.34 -3.83 13.45
N VAL A 351 6.98 -2.62 13.03
CA VAL A 351 7.86 -1.74 12.26
C VAL A 351 9.11 -1.40 13.05
N ALA A 352 8.99 -1.02 14.33
CA ALA A 352 10.12 -0.68 15.18
C ALA A 352 11.14 -1.82 15.27
N ASN A 353 10.68 -3.03 15.57
CA ASN A 353 11.57 -4.17 15.71
C ASN A 353 12.20 -4.57 14.36
N ARG A 354 11.44 -4.55 13.26
CA ARG A 354 11.95 -4.94 11.94
C ARG A 354 12.90 -3.91 11.33
N VAL A 355 12.64 -2.62 11.53
CA VAL A 355 13.59 -1.56 11.12
C VAL A 355 14.87 -1.68 11.94
N HIS A 356 14.78 -1.88 13.26
CA HIS A 356 15.96 -2.06 14.10
C HIS A 356 16.81 -3.27 13.68
N MET A 357 16.19 -4.43 13.41
CA MET A 357 16.91 -5.59 12.86
C MET A 357 17.61 -5.26 11.54
N THR A 358 16.92 -4.53 10.66
CA THR A 358 17.49 -4.13 9.36
C THR A 358 18.65 -3.16 9.54
N THR A 359 18.57 -2.24 10.49
CA THR A 359 19.68 -1.33 10.83
C THR A 359 20.89 -2.08 11.35
N ASN A 360 20.71 -3.06 12.25
CA ASN A 360 21.82 -3.88 12.76
C ASN A 360 22.52 -4.64 11.62
N ASP A 361 21.76 -5.25 10.70
CA ASP A 361 22.31 -5.91 9.52
C ASP A 361 23.12 -4.93 8.63
N TRP A 362 22.60 -3.71 8.44
CA TRP A 362 23.28 -2.67 7.69
C TRP A 362 24.56 -2.21 8.38
N MET A 363 24.57 -2.07 9.70
CA MET A 363 25.77 -1.70 10.46
C MET A 363 26.87 -2.74 10.24
N ILE A 364 26.57 -4.02 10.47
CA ILE A 364 27.52 -5.12 10.27
C ILE A 364 28.04 -5.11 8.82
N LEU A 365 27.16 -4.96 7.84
CA LEU A 365 27.54 -4.95 6.44
C LEU A 365 28.48 -3.78 6.10
N VAL A 366 28.13 -2.56 6.52
CA VAL A 366 28.90 -1.36 6.21
C VAL A 366 30.26 -1.36 6.91
N ASP A 367 30.31 -1.82 8.17
CA ASP A 367 31.56 -1.90 8.94
C ASP A 367 32.53 -2.89 8.30
N ARG A 368 32.07 -4.07 7.89
CA ARG A 368 32.91 -5.04 7.16
C ARG A 368 33.41 -4.50 5.83
N ILE A 369 32.58 -3.79 5.08
CA ILE A 369 32.98 -3.17 3.81
C ILE A 369 34.02 -2.07 4.04
N GLU A 370 33.85 -1.25 5.08
CA GLU A 370 34.84 -0.24 5.46
C GLU A 370 36.18 -0.86 5.83
N GLU A 371 36.20 -1.88 6.71
CA GLU A 371 37.41 -2.61 7.11
C GLU A 371 38.19 -3.11 5.88
N SER A 372 37.49 -3.69 4.91
CA SER A 372 38.11 -4.16 3.66
C SER A 372 38.70 -3.02 2.83
N ILE A 373 37.97 -1.91 2.69
CA ILE A 373 38.43 -0.75 1.91
C ILE A 373 39.66 -0.10 2.56
N GLU A 374 39.68 0.03 3.89
CA GLU A 374 40.82 0.59 4.61
C GLU A 374 42.04 -0.34 4.56
N SER A 375 41.83 -1.65 4.72
CA SER A 375 42.89 -2.65 4.52
C SER A 375 43.50 -2.57 3.12
N TRP A 376 42.66 -2.45 2.09
CA TRP A 376 43.12 -2.29 0.70
C TRP A 376 43.87 -0.98 0.46
N LYS A 377 43.42 0.13 1.04
CA LYS A 377 44.14 1.42 0.93
C LYS A 377 45.55 1.33 1.50
N ASN A 378 45.73 0.59 2.59
CA ASN A 378 47.03 0.40 3.24
C ASN A 378 47.90 -0.62 2.48
N GLY A 379 47.30 -1.64 1.89
CA GLY A 379 47.97 -2.67 1.09
C GLY A 379 48.07 -2.30 -0.39
N SER A 380 49.02 -1.43 -0.76
CA SER A 380 49.39 -1.03 -2.14
C SER A 380 48.27 -1.14 -3.19
N PRO A 381 47.49 -0.06 -3.44
CA PRO A 381 46.29 -0.08 -4.30
C PRO A 381 46.63 -0.33 -5.77
N SER A 382 46.83 -1.60 -6.13
CA SER A 382 47.37 -2.00 -7.45
C SER A 382 46.34 -2.71 -8.33
N ASP A 383 45.20 -3.16 -7.78
CA ASP A 383 44.18 -3.88 -8.56
C ASP A 383 42.99 -2.98 -8.97
N PRO A 384 42.96 -2.45 -10.21
CA PRO A 384 41.85 -1.63 -10.70
C PRO A 384 40.53 -2.43 -10.81
N LYS A 385 40.58 -3.75 -10.94
CA LYS A 385 39.36 -4.58 -11.00
C LYS A 385 38.67 -4.62 -9.64
N TRP A 386 39.44 -4.70 -8.57
CA TRP A 386 38.93 -4.63 -7.21
C TRP A 386 38.19 -3.31 -6.97
N THR A 387 38.82 -2.17 -7.31
CA THR A 387 38.21 -0.85 -7.09
C THR A 387 36.93 -0.65 -7.91
N ALA A 388 36.87 -1.21 -9.13
CA ALA A 388 35.65 -1.23 -9.95
C ALA A 388 34.51 -1.99 -9.28
N LYS A 389 34.78 -3.21 -8.83
CA LYS A 389 33.78 -4.03 -8.13
C LYS A 389 33.31 -3.37 -6.84
N ALA A 390 34.23 -2.84 -6.03
CA ALA A 390 33.90 -2.13 -4.80
C ALA A 390 33.02 -0.89 -5.08
N THR A 391 33.37 -0.10 -6.10
CA THR A 391 32.59 1.09 -6.48
C THR A 391 31.18 0.73 -6.95
N MET A 392 31.03 -0.35 -7.73
CA MET A 392 29.72 -0.86 -8.16
C MET A 392 28.88 -1.30 -6.96
N LEU A 393 29.46 -2.11 -6.07
CA LEU A 393 28.80 -2.58 -4.85
C LEU A 393 28.32 -1.40 -3.99
N LEU A 394 29.22 -0.44 -3.68
CA LEU A 394 28.88 0.74 -2.89
C LEU A 394 27.76 1.56 -3.54
N SER A 395 27.73 1.66 -4.87
CA SER A 395 26.65 2.34 -5.58
C SER A 395 25.31 1.63 -5.43
N GLU A 396 25.30 0.30 -5.51
CA GLU A 396 24.10 -0.52 -5.34
C GLU A 396 23.55 -0.43 -3.92
N LEU A 397 24.42 -0.57 -2.90
CA LEU A 397 24.06 -0.43 -1.49
C LEU A 397 23.47 0.95 -1.19
N ARG A 398 24.09 2.03 -1.69
CA ARG A 398 23.58 3.41 -1.54
C ARG A 398 22.21 3.59 -2.18
N THR A 399 21.98 2.94 -3.32
CA THR A 399 20.70 3.01 -4.03
C THR A 399 19.60 2.34 -3.22
N GLN A 400 19.87 1.15 -2.68
CA GLN A 400 18.93 0.42 -1.85
C GLN A 400 18.59 1.20 -0.56
N LEU A 401 19.59 1.65 0.18
CA LEU A 401 19.41 2.41 1.42
C LEU A 401 18.68 3.75 1.18
N SER A 402 18.91 4.37 0.02
CA SER A 402 18.17 5.59 -0.37
C SER A 402 16.68 5.34 -0.64
N ALA A 403 16.30 4.16 -1.10
CA ALA A 403 14.90 3.80 -1.27
C ALA A 403 14.20 3.66 0.09
N ASP A 404 14.88 3.06 1.07
CA ASP A 404 14.35 2.86 2.42
C ASP A 404 14.20 4.21 3.15
N LEU A 405 15.22 5.07 3.08
CA LEU A 405 15.17 6.42 3.66
C LEU A 405 14.09 7.29 3.00
N ARG A 406 13.87 7.17 1.68
CA ARG A 406 12.79 7.91 1.01
C ARG A 406 11.42 7.48 1.52
N ALA A 407 11.19 6.18 1.70
CA ALA A 407 9.92 5.68 2.25
C ALA A 407 9.67 6.21 3.68
N TRP A 408 10.73 6.33 4.49
CA TRP A 408 10.65 6.96 5.80
C TRP A 408 10.37 8.47 5.72
N ASP A 409 11.08 9.21 4.87
CA ASP A 409 10.89 10.66 4.72
C ASP A 409 9.46 10.97 4.22
N ASP A 410 8.90 10.17 3.32
CA ASP A 410 7.51 10.29 2.86
C ASP A 410 6.51 10.04 4.00
N PHE A 411 6.78 9.04 4.86
CA PHE A 411 5.93 8.70 6.00
C PHE A 411 6.01 9.73 7.14
N ASN A 412 7.22 10.19 7.47
CA ASN A 412 7.50 11.11 8.58
C ASN A 412 7.43 12.59 8.15
N GLY A 413 7.23 12.87 6.87
CA GLY A 413 7.13 14.22 6.32
C GLY A 413 6.00 15.06 6.94
N PRO A 414 5.99 16.38 6.70
CA PRO A 414 5.03 17.30 7.30
C PRO A 414 3.58 17.00 6.91
N ASP A 415 3.33 16.29 5.81
CA ASP A 415 2.01 15.77 5.40
C ASP A 415 1.98 14.23 5.35
N GLY A 416 2.98 13.60 5.96
CA GLY A 416 3.14 12.17 5.99
C GLY A 416 2.15 11.47 6.93
N ASP A 417 2.11 10.15 6.77
CA ASP A 417 1.17 9.26 7.43
C ASP A 417 1.42 9.09 8.94
N HIS A 418 2.59 9.47 9.47
CA HIS A 418 2.91 9.37 10.91
C HIS A 418 1.87 10.06 11.81
N LYS A 419 1.17 11.08 11.29
CA LYS A 419 0.11 11.81 12.01
C LYS A 419 -1.03 10.92 12.48
N TYR A 420 -1.25 9.78 11.81
CA TYR A 420 -2.26 8.79 12.18
C TYR A 420 -2.04 8.15 13.55
N PHE A 421 -0.82 8.27 14.10
CA PHE A 421 -0.43 7.67 15.38
C PHE A 421 -0.30 8.68 16.52
N LEU A 422 -0.48 9.99 16.26
CA LEU A 422 -0.26 11.04 17.28
C LEU A 422 -1.24 10.98 18.46
N ASP A 423 -2.40 10.35 18.28
CA ASP A 423 -3.39 10.16 19.34
C ASP A 423 -3.06 8.96 20.25
N LEU A 424 -2.11 8.10 19.89
CA LEU A 424 -1.69 6.97 20.72
C LEU A 424 -0.91 7.47 21.94
N ARG A 425 -1.60 7.56 23.08
CA ARG A 425 -1.02 7.98 24.37
C ARG A 425 -0.21 6.88 25.09
N SER A 426 -0.14 5.68 24.52
CA SER A 426 0.59 4.57 25.15
C SER A 426 2.10 4.86 25.14
N GLN A 427 2.75 4.66 26.29
CA GLN A 427 4.20 4.74 26.39
C GLN A 427 4.89 3.76 25.42
N ARG A 428 4.30 2.58 25.17
CA ARG A 428 4.80 1.60 24.19
C ARG A 428 4.80 2.18 22.76
N ALA A 429 3.75 2.91 22.37
CA ALA A 429 3.68 3.57 21.07
C ALA A 429 4.78 4.65 20.94
N ALA A 430 4.94 5.47 21.97
CA ALA A 430 5.97 6.52 21.99
C ALA A 430 7.39 5.94 21.91
N ARG A 431 7.68 4.87 22.67
CA ARG A 431 8.95 4.13 22.62
C ARG A 431 9.19 3.51 21.24
N ALA A 432 8.18 2.84 20.66
CA ALA A 432 8.27 2.26 19.33
C ALA A 432 8.56 3.32 18.26
N PHE A 433 7.83 4.44 18.28
CA PHE A 433 8.06 5.53 17.33
C PHE A 433 9.45 6.16 17.45
N ARG A 434 9.92 6.37 18.70
CA ARG A 434 11.29 6.83 18.95
C ARG A 434 12.32 5.85 18.39
N SER A 435 12.15 4.56 18.66
CA SER A 435 13.02 3.50 18.17
C SER A 435 13.07 3.47 16.64
N ILE A 436 11.93 3.63 15.95
CA ILE A 436 11.90 3.71 14.47
C ILE A 436 12.74 4.91 14.00
N LYS A 437 12.53 6.08 14.62
CA LYS A 437 13.24 7.30 14.25
C LYS A 437 14.74 7.17 14.45
N GLU A 438 15.18 6.68 15.61
CA GLU A 438 16.60 6.44 15.92
C GLU A 438 17.23 5.51 14.89
N SER A 439 16.59 4.36 14.60
CA SER A 439 17.09 3.42 13.60
C SER A 439 17.17 4.01 12.18
N PHE A 440 16.28 4.93 11.79
CA PHE A 440 16.40 5.62 10.49
C PHE A 440 17.44 6.75 10.48
N GLU A 441 17.74 7.38 11.61
CA GLU A 441 18.88 8.30 11.72
C GLU A 441 20.20 7.53 11.57
N GLU A 442 20.34 6.38 12.24
CA GLU A 442 21.49 5.48 12.07
C GLU A 442 21.65 5.02 10.61
N LEU A 443 20.56 4.60 9.94
CA LEU A 443 20.58 4.27 8.51
C LEU A 443 21.03 5.47 7.63
N ARG A 444 20.73 6.71 8.04
CA ARG A 444 21.18 7.91 7.32
C ARG A 444 22.68 8.13 7.50
N GLU A 445 23.21 7.92 8.70
CA GLU A 445 24.66 7.98 8.97
C GLU A 445 25.42 6.91 8.17
N LEU A 446 24.92 5.68 8.14
CA LEU A 446 25.48 4.60 7.32
C LEU A 446 25.48 4.94 5.81
N LYS A 447 24.44 5.64 5.32
CA LYS A 447 24.41 6.12 3.93
C LYS A 447 25.49 7.17 3.65
N GLU A 448 25.74 8.09 4.59
CA GLU A 448 26.81 9.08 4.44
C GLU A 448 28.19 8.43 4.51
N LYS A 449 28.36 7.42 5.38
CA LYS A 449 29.56 6.57 5.45
C LYS A 449 29.83 5.87 4.11
N LEU A 450 28.83 5.19 3.55
CA LEU A 450 28.90 4.59 2.20
C LEU A 450 29.23 5.61 1.10
N THR A 451 28.71 6.84 1.22
CA THR A 451 29.00 7.93 0.27
C THR A 451 30.45 8.39 0.36
N THR A 452 31.02 8.46 1.56
CA THR A 452 32.42 8.78 1.79
C THR A 452 33.34 7.68 1.26
N LEU A 453 33.04 6.42 1.55
CA LEU A 453 33.77 5.27 1.01
C LEU A 453 33.75 5.26 -0.52
N TYR A 454 32.58 5.51 -1.13
CA TYR A 454 32.43 5.59 -2.59
C TYR A 454 33.28 6.71 -3.21
N LYS A 455 33.32 7.90 -2.60
CA LYS A 455 34.17 9.00 -3.06
C LYS A 455 35.65 8.63 -2.95
N SER A 456 36.04 8.04 -1.83
CA SER A 456 37.42 7.62 -1.61
C SER A 456 37.90 6.58 -2.62
N CYS A 457 37.08 5.55 -2.92
CA CYS A 457 37.41 4.59 -3.99
C CYS A 457 37.59 5.28 -5.35
N LYS A 458 36.74 6.27 -5.69
CA LYS A 458 36.89 7.04 -6.93
C LYS A 458 38.18 7.86 -6.98
N GLU A 459 38.54 8.51 -5.89
CA GLU A 459 39.76 9.31 -5.80
C GLU A 459 41.01 8.45 -6.01
N VAL A 460 41.06 7.24 -5.44
CA VAL A 460 42.16 6.31 -5.68
C VAL A 460 42.26 5.90 -7.16
N VAL A 461 41.13 5.65 -7.83
CA VAL A 461 41.12 5.37 -9.29
C VAL A 461 41.69 6.55 -10.08
N THR A 462 41.33 7.79 -9.70
CA THR A 462 41.85 8.99 -10.37
C THR A 462 43.35 9.22 -10.11
N MET A 463 43.83 8.95 -8.90
CA MET A 463 45.24 9.14 -8.52
C MET A 463 46.16 8.10 -9.15
N ALA A 464 45.71 6.86 -9.30
CA ALA A 464 46.49 5.79 -9.92
C ALA A 464 46.68 5.95 -11.43
N GLY A 465 46.19 7.04 -12.04
CA GLY A 465 46.39 7.34 -13.46
C GLY A 465 45.71 6.34 -14.39
N PHE A 466 44.81 5.50 -13.87
CA PHE A 466 44.04 4.58 -14.70
C PHE A 466 43.15 5.40 -15.63
N PRO A 467 43.30 5.25 -16.96
CA PRO A 467 42.48 5.97 -17.90
C PRO A 467 41.00 5.76 -17.56
N SER A 468 40.32 6.84 -17.23
CA SER A 468 38.87 6.85 -16.99
C SER A 468 37.99 6.27 -18.12
N PRO A 469 38.38 6.10 -19.41
CA PRO A 469 37.46 5.68 -20.48
C PRO A 469 36.76 4.33 -20.27
N LEU A 470 37.43 3.33 -19.69
CA LEU A 470 36.80 2.03 -19.43
C LEU A 470 35.77 2.13 -18.29
N PHE A 471 36.01 3.00 -17.33
CA PHE A 471 35.10 3.28 -16.23
C PHE A 471 33.93 4.18 -16.68
N THR A 472 34.19 5.23 -17.46
CA THR A 472 33.13 6.10 -17.96
C THR A 472 32.27 5.40 -19.01
N SER A 473 32.81 4.58 -19.91
CA SER A 473 31.96 3.91 -20.90
C SER A 473 30.98 2.92 -20.27
N ASN A 474 31.43 2.10 -19.32
CA ASN A 474 30.54 1.17 -18.61
C ASN A 474 29.63 1.90 -17.63
N ASN A 475 30.11 2.92 -16.92
CA ASN A 475 29.26 3.68 -16.00
C ASN A 475 28.25 4.56 -16.75
N ILE A 476 28.61 5.16 -17.88
CA ILE A 476 27.67 5.89 -18.75
C ILE A 476 26.64 4.93 -19.34
N SER A 477 27.05 3.73 -19.75
CA SER A 477 26.10 2.71 -20.21
C SER A 477 25.14 2.28 -19.09
N HIS A 478 25.65 2.02 -17.89
CA HIS A 478 24.84 1.70 -16.72
C HIS A 478 23.92 2.87 -16.31
N GLU A 479 24.44 4.09 -16.29
CA GLU A 479 23.69 5.29 -15.93
C GLU A 479 22.64 5.62 -17.01
N SER A 480 22.96 5.44 -18.28
CA SER A 480 22.01 5.56 -19.40
C SER A 480 20.91 4.50 -19.28
N ASN A 481 21.26 3.25 -18.97
CA ASN A 481 20.28 2.20 -18.70
C ASN A 481 19.42 2.51 -17.46
N ARG A 482 20.02 3.07 -16.41
CA ARG A 482 19.31 3.51 -15.20
C ARG A 482 18.33 4.63 -15.50
N VAL A 483 18.76 5.67 -16.22
CA VAL A 483 17.93 6.81 -16.63
C VAL A 483 16.82 6.36 -17.59
N ASN A 484 17.11 5.42 -18.50
CA ASN A 484 16.08 4.81 -19.35
C ASN A 484 15.06 4.04 -18.51
N LEU A 485 15.50 3.24 -17.53
CA LEU A 485 14.61 2.50 -16.63
C LEU A 485 13.75 3.43 -15.76
N GLU A 486 14.33 4.53 -15.29
CA GLU A 486 13.62 5.58 -14.56
C GLU A 486 12.61 6.30 -15.46
N SER A 487 12.96 6.58 -16.72
CA SER A 487 12.04 7.13 -17.72
C SER A 487 10.89 6.18 -18.02
N TYR A 488 11.14 4.87 -18.12
CA TYR A 488 10.10 3.86 -18.25
C TYR A 488 9.18 3.83 -17.03
N ARG A 489 9.74 3.95 -15.82
CA ARG A 489 8.97 4.01 -14.58
C ARG A 489 8.09 5.26 -14.52
N LEU A 490 8.64 6.43 -14.82
CA LEU A 490 7.90 7.69 -14.88
C LEU A 490 6.79 7.65 -15.93
N ASN A 491 7.07 7.12 -17.11
CA ASN A 491 6.07 6.94 -18.15
C ASN A 491 4.95 5.98 -17.70
N ARG A 492 5.29 4.94 -16.93
CA ARG A 492 4.30 4.03 -16.34
C ARG A 492 3.45 4.71 -15.26
N GLU A 493 4.05 5.51 -14.39
CA GLU A 493 3.32 6.32 -13.38
C GLU A 493 2.41 7.37 -14.05
N ALA A 494 2.89 8.05 -15.10
CA ALA A 494 2.09 8.98 -15.90
C ALA A 494 0.90 8.28 -16.57
N ASN A 495 1.10 7.07 -17.09
CA ASN A 495 0.01 6.26 -17.65
C ASN A 495 -1.00 5.83 -16.59
N ALA A 496 -0.56 5.50 -15.38
CA ALA A 496 -1.46 5.20 -14.27
C ALA A 496 -2.29 6.44 -13.87
N MET A 497 -1.66 7.61 -13.79
CA MET A 497 -2.33 8.88 -13.50
C MET A 497 -3.34 9.27 -14.58
N ASN A 498 -3.00 9.05 -15.86
CA ASN A 498 -3.94 9.24 -16.96
C ASN A 498 -5.16 8.33 -16.81
N ARG A 499 -4.98 7.06 -16.40
CA ARG A 499 -6.11 6.16 -16.14
C ARG A 499 -7.00 6.62 -14.99
N GLU A 500 -6.42 7.12 -13.90
CA GLU A 500 -7.21 7.70 -12.80
C GLU A 500 -7.96 8.95 -13.26
N SER A 501 -7.33 9.80 -14.06
CA SER A 501 -7.98 10.96 -14.67
C SER A 501 -9.17 10.57 -15.56
N TYR A 502 -9.04 9.50 -16.35
CA TYR A 502 -10.17 8.95 -17.13
C TYR A 502 -11.30 8.45 -16.22
N LYS A 503 -10.98 7.78 -15.11
CA LYS A 503 -11.99 7.31 -14.16
C LYS A 503 -12.74 8.49 -13.53
N VAL A 504 -12.01 9.50 -13.06
CA VAL A 504 -12.59 10.72 -12.51
C VAL A 504 -13.47 11.43 -13.54
N ALA A 505 -13.04 11.50 -14.81
CA ALA A 505 -13.85 12.06 -15.89
C ALA A 505 -15.15 11.26 -16.12
N LEU A 506 -15.09 9.93 -16.03
CA LEU A 506 -16.25 9.05 -16.20
C LEU A 506 -17.22 9.17 -15.02
N ASP A 507 -16.71 9.22 -13.79
CA ASP A 507 -17.52 9.45 -12.59
C ASP A 507 -18.13 10.86 -12.59
N THR A 508 -17.38 11.87 -13.05
CA THR A 508 -17.90 13.23 -13.26
C THR A 508 -19.05 13.23 -14.28
N ASN A 509 -18.92 12.46 -15.37
CA ASN A 509 -19.99 12.29 -16.35
C ASN A 509 -21.22 11.60 -15.75
N ARG A 510 -21.03 10.57 -14.92
CA ARG A 510 -22.13 9.89 -14.22
C ARG A 510 -22.85 10.81 -13.23
N VAL A 511 -22.10 11.60 -12.46
CA VAL A 511 -22.67 12.59 -11.55
C VAL A 511 -23.41 13.69 -12.34
N SER A 512 -22.86 14.14 -13.47
CA SER A 512 -23.55 15.08 -14.36
C SER A 512 -24.86 14.51 -14.90
N LEU A 513 -24.88 13.23 -15.29
CA LEU A 513 -26.10 12.54 -15.75
C LEU A 513 -27.14 12.43 -14.63
N ALA A 514 -26.73 12.03 -13.42
CA ALA A 514 -27.61 11.96 -12.27
C ALA A 514 -28.18 13.34 -11.90
N ASN A 515 -27.36 14.38 -11.96
CA ASN A 515 -27.80 15.76 -11.74
C ASN A 515 -28.80 16.23 -12.79
N ASN A 516 -28.57 15.89 -14.08
CA ASN A 516 -29.52 16.20 -15.15
C ASN A 516 -30.87 15.48 -14.96
N LEU A 517 -30.84 14.22 -14.52
CA LEU A 517 -32.05 13.46 -14.23
C LEU A 517 -32.80 14.02 -13.02
N ASN A 518 -32.08 14.37 -11.95
CA ASN A 518 -32.67 15.01 -10.77
C ASN A 518 -33.28 16.38 -11.10
N ALA A 519 -32.63 17.18 -11.95
CA ALA A 519 -33.19 18.45 -12.42
C ALA A 519 -34.47 18.23 -13.25
N ALA A 520 -34.50 17.21 -14.11
CA ALA A 520 -35.69 16.86 -14.89
C ALA A 520 -36.86 16.41 -13.99
N LEU A 521 -36.58 15.58 -12.98
CA LEU A 521 -37.59 15.16 -12.00
C LEU A 521 -38.11 16.35 -11.19
N MET A 522 -37.22 17.25 -10.73
CA MET A 522 -37.60 18.45 -9.99
C MET A 522 -38.52 19.37 -10.83
N LEU A 523 -38.25 19.51 -12.12
CA LEU A 523 -39.12 20.28 -13.02
C LEU A 523 -40.49 19.62 -13.18
N SER A 524 -40.53 18.28 -13.31
CA SER A 524 -41.78 17.52 -13.43
C SER A 524 -42.64 17.60 -12.17
N THR A 525 -42.03 17.47 -10.99
CA THR A 525 -42.75 17.58 -9.71
C THR A 525 -43.28 19.00 -9.51
N THR A 526 -42.47 20.03 -9.80
CA THR A 526 -42.93 21.43 -9.75
C THR A 526 -44.14 21.65 -10.66
N GLN A 527 -44.12 21.14 -11.90
CA GLN A 527 -45.25 21.28 -12.82
C GLN A 527 -46.54 20.62 -12.33
N THR A 528 -46.44 19.57 -11.52
CA THR A 528 -47.61 18.84 -11.00
C THR A 528 -48.15 19.50 -9.73
N VAL A 529 -47.26 20.01 -8.88
CA VAL A 529 -47.63 20.58 -7.57
C VAL A 529 -48.09 22.04 -7.67
N THR A 530 -47.50 22.85 -8.55
CA THR A 530 -47.82 24.28 -8.68
C THR A 530 -49.31 24.57 -8.93
N PRO A 531 -50.03 23.89 -9.84
CA PRO A 531 -51.47 24.10 -10.03
C PRO A 531 -52.28 23.87 -8.74
N ILE A 532 -51.92 22.84 -7.96
CA ILE A 532 -52.58 22.50 -6.70
C ILE A 532 -52.38 23.63 -5.70
N VAL A 533 -51.14 24.12 -5.55
CA VAL A 533 -50.82 25.23 -4.64
C VAL A 533 -51.54 26.52 -5.04
N ILE A 534 -51.58 26.86 -6.33
CA ILE A 534 -52.26 28.06 -6.83
C ILE A 534 -53.76 27.99 -6.56
N VAL A 535 -54.41 26.89 -6.92
CA VAL A 535 -55.86 26.76 -6.74
C VAL A 535 -56.23 26.65 -5.26
N THR A 536 -55.44 25.94 -4.46
CA THR A 536 -55.63 25.90 -3.00
C THR A 536 -55.50 27.30 -2.40
N GLY A 537 -54.43 28.03 -2.72
CA GLY A 537 -54.22 29.40 -2.25
C GLY A 537 -55.36 30.34 -2.65
N TYR A 538 -55.85 30.23 -3.89
CA TYR A 538 -57.01 30.99 -4.36
C TYR A 538 -58.29 30.66 -3.57
N PHE A 539 -58.62 29.37 -3.38
CA PHE A 539 -59.83 28.97 -2.64
C PHE A 539 -59.75 29.26 -1.13
N SER A 540 -58.54 29.41 -0.58
CA SER A 540 -58.31 29.81 0.82
C SER A 540 -58.49 31.31 1.06
N THR A 541 -58.49 32.17 0.03
CA THR A 541 -58.74 33.61 0.22
C THR A 541 -60.15 33.87 0.75
N GLN A 542 -60.34 34.79 1.70
CA GLN A 542 -61.67 35.05 2.26
C GLN A 542 -62.58 35.80 1.29
N ASP A 543 -62.00 36.66 0.44
CA ASP A 543 -62.76 37.50 -0.47
C ASP A 543 -63.14 36.81 -1.78
N LYS A 544 -64.38 37.01 -2.22
CA LYS A 544 -64.88 36.50 -3.50
C LYS A 544 -64.36 37.39 -4.63
N VAL A 545 -63.15 37.12 -5.10
CA VAL A 545 -62.55 37.83 -6.25
C VAL A 545 -63.30 37.51 -7.56
N PHE A 546 -63.86 36.31 -7.69
CA PHE A 546 -64.66 35.90 -8.85
C PHE A 546 -66.03 35.37 -8.43
N GLY A 547 -67.05 35.57 -9.27
CA GLY A 547 -68.46 35.26 -8.99
C GLY A 547 -68.85 33.77 -9.00
N PHE A 548 -67.89 32.85 -8.82
CA PHE A 548 -68.15 31.40 -8.83
C PHE A 548 -68.46 30.89 -7.41
N SER A 549 -69.33 29.88 -7.31
CA SER A 549 -69.64 29.22 -6.04
C SER A 549 -68.48 28.31 -5.61
N ARG A 550 -68.01 28.45 -4.37
CA ARG A 550 -66.90 27.63 -3.82
C ARG A 550 -67.41 26.26 -3.40
N ASN A 551 -67.53 25.36 -4.37
CA ASN A 551 -67.86 23.96 -4.15
C ASN A 551 -66.75 23.04 -4.70
N ALA A 552 -66.76 21.77 -4.30
CA ALA A 552 -65.76 20.80 -4.74
C ALA A 552 -65.67 20.69 -6.28
N ASN A 553 -66.81 20.84 -6.98
CA ASN A 553 -66.88 20.81 -8.44
C ASN A 553 -66.12 22.00 -9.07
N SER A 554 -66.31 23.21 -8.53
CA SER A 554 -65.62 24.43 -8.99
C SER A 554 -64.12 24.36 -8.75
N PHE A 555 -63.68 23.70 -7.66
CA PHE A 555 -62.27 23.49 -7.35
C PHE A 555 -61.62 22.56 -8.39
N LEU A 556 -62.27 21.43 -8.72
CA LEU A 556 -61.77 20.50 -9.73
C LEU A 556 -61.71 21.13 -11.13
N VAL A 557 -62.74 21.89 -11.51
CA VAL A 557 -62.76 22.61 -12.80
C VAL A 557 -61.67 23.67 -12.86
N CYS A 558 -61.49 24.44 -11.78
CA CYS A 558 -60.42 25.45 -11.69
C CYS A 558 -59.03 24.81 -11.75
N LEU A 559 -58.82 23.70 -11.03
CA LEU A 559 -57.58 22.92 -11.06
C LEU A 559 -57.25 22.44 -12.48
N LEU A 560 -58.25 21.92 -13.21
CA LEU A 560 -58.08 21.45 -14.58
C LEU A 560 -57.74 22.61 -15.53
N ILE A 561 -58.41 23.76 -15.41
CA ILE A 561 -58.13 24.95 -16.22
C ILE A 561 -56.70 25.46 -15.97
N VAL A 562 -56.30 25.62 -14.69
CA VAL A 562 -54.95 26.08 -14.32
C VAL A 562 -53.89 25.10 -14.80
N PHE A 563 -54.15 23.79 -14.70
CA PHE A 563 -53.26 22.76 -15.20
C PHE A 563 -53.06 22.87 -16.73
N VAL A 564 -54.14 23.00 -17.50
CA VAL A 564 -54.08 23.18 -18.97
C VAL A 564 -53.36 24.47 -19.35
N ALA A 565 -53.68 25.59 -18.68
CA ALA A 565 -53.04 26.87 -18.93
C ALA A 565 -51.53 26.83 -18.69
N LEU A 566 -51.09 26.22 -17.57
CA LEU A 566 -49.67 26.04 -17.27
C LEU A 566 -48.97 25.11 -18.26
N LYS A 567 -49.65 24.09 -18.78
CA LYS A 567 -49.09 23.22 -19.84
C LYS A 567 -48.92 23.96 -21.15
N ILE A 568 -49.88 24.79 -21.55
CA ILE A 568 -49.77 25.64 -22.76
C ILE A 568 -48.62 26.64 -22.60
N LEU A 569 -48.49 27.29 -21.44
CA LEU A 569 -47.40 28.23 -21.16
C LEU A 569 -46.02 27.54 -21.19
N ASN A 570 -45.92 26.33 -20.62
CA ASN A 570 -44.68 25.55 -20.68
C ASN A 570 -44.34 25.12 -22.13
N LEU A 571 -45.35 24.75 -22.92
CA LEU A 571 -45.14 24.41 -24.33
C LEU A 571 -44.71 25.64 -25.13
N SER A 572 -45.34 26.80 -24.92
CA SER A 572 -44.99 28.04 -25.62
C SER A 572 -43.57 28.50 -25.27
N THR A 573 -43.18 28.45 -23.99
CA THR A 573 -41.81 28.77 -23.56
C THR A 573 -40.78 27.79 -24.08
N PHE A 574 -41.11 26.49 -24.15
CA PHE A 574 -40.24 25.47 -24.76
C PHE A 574 -40.03 25.73 -26.26
N LEU A 575 -41.11 25.98 -27.00
CA LEU A 575 -41.06 26.30 -28.43
C LEU A 575 -40.27 27.59 -28.68
N MET A 576 -40.51 28.63 -27.87
CA MET A 576 -39.78 29.90 -27.93
C MET A 576 -38.28 29.71 -27.67
N ARG A 577 -37.91 28.88 -26.68
CA ARG A 577 -36.50 28.60 -26.37
C ARG A 577 -35.79 27.82 -27.49
N ASN A 578 -36.48 26.84 -28.08
CA ASN A 578 -35.91 26.08 -29.20
C ASN A 578 -35.78 26.95 -30.46
N TRP A 579 -36.77 27.79 -30.74
CA TRP A 579 -36.71 28.77 -31.82
C TRP A 579 -35.52 29.74 -31.63
N TRP A 580 -35.34 30.26 -30.41
CA TRP A 580 -34.22 31.15 -30.08
C TRP A 580 -32.85 30.47 -30.21
N LYS A 581 -32.72 29.20 -29.81
CA LYS A 581 -31.48 28.43 -30.01
C LYS A 581 -31.14 28.23 -31.49
N GLY A 582 -32.13 27.94 -32.32
CA GLY A 582 -31.96 27.84 -33.77
C GLY A 582 -31.49 29.17 -34.36
N MET A 583 -32.14 30.27 -33.99
CA MET A 583 -31.78 31.62 -34.42
C MET A 583 -30.36 32.01 -33.98
N LEU A 584 -29.98 31.76 -32.73
CA LEU A 584 -28.62 32.02 -32.23
C LEU A 584 -27.57 31.15 -32.92
N ALA A 585 -27.85 29.87 -33.18
CA ALA A 585 -26.93 29.01 -33.91
C ALA A 585 -26.70 29.52 -35.34
N SER A 586 -27.75 29.98 -36.03
CA SER A 586 -27.64 30.62 -37.35
C SER A 586 -26.84 31.93 -37.32
N ILE A 587 -26.94 32.71 -36.24
CA ILE A 587 -26.12 33.92 -36.02
C ILE A 587 -24.65 33.55 -35.79
N VAL A 588 -24.36 32.59 -34.90
CA VAL A 588 -22.99 32.20 -34.53
C VAL A 588 -22.25 31.51 -35.69
N LEU A 589 -22.96 30.75 -36.52
CA LEU A 589 -22.40 30.07 -37.69
C LEU A 589 -22.26 30.98 -38.92
N GLY A 590 -22.55 32.29 -38.82
CA GLY A 590 -22.32 33.24 -39.90
C GLY A 590 -23.20 33.04 -41.14
N GLN A 591 -24.29 32.30 -41.05
CA GLN A 591 -25.19 31.99 -42.18
C GLN A 591 -26.19 33.11 -42.50
N TRP A 592 -25.95 34.33 -42.01
CA TRP A 592 -26.84 35.48 -42.22
C TRP A 592 -26.97 35.88 -43.70
N ASP A 593 -25.91 35.71 -44.49
CA ASP A 593 -25.88 36.06 -45.90
C ASP A 593 -26.85 35.24 -46.75
N HIS A 594 -27.25 34.04 -46.31
CA HIS A 594 -28.14 33.16 -47.07
C HIS A 594 -29.63 33.50 -46.89
N LEU A 595 -29.99 34.22 -45.81
CA LEU A 595 -31.36 34.66 -45.53
C LEU A 595 -31.68 36.02 -46.17
N ILE A 596 -30.69 36.90 -46.34
CA ILE A 596 -30.86 38.18 -47.05
C ILE A 596 -30.96 37.95 -48.57
N ARG A 597 -30.25 36.97 -49.12
CA ARG A 597 -30.24 36.72 -50.59
C ARG A 597 -31.55 36.17 -51.15
N VAL A 598 -32.38 35.53 -50.33
CA VAL A 598 -33.68 34.96 -50.76
C VAL A 598 -34.80 36.01 -50.77
N GLY A 599 -34.61 37.16 -50.11
CA GLY A 599 -35.57 38.26 -50.12
C GLY A 599 -35.37 39.31 -51.22
N GLY A 600 -34.28 39.24 -51.99
CA GLY A 600 -33.87 40.28 -52.96
C GLY A 600 -34.02 39.90 -54.45
N MET A 601 -34.59 38.75 -54.79
CA MET A 601 -34.82 38.33 -56.18
C MET A 601 -36.30 38.41 -56.53
N GLN A 602 -36.87 39.63 -56.57
CA GLN A 602 -38.18 39.86 -57.18
C GLN A 602 -38.41 41.33 -57.59
N GLU A 603 -37.45 42.01 -58.21
CA GLU A 603 -37.73 43.35 -58.79
C GLU A 603 -36.98 43.75 -60.08
N ASP A 604 -36.06 42.95 -60.63
CA ASP A 604 -35.33 43.33 -61.85
C ASP A 604 -35.51 42.31 -62.99
N GLU A 605 -36.70 42.22 -63.59
CA GLU A 605 -36.83 41.65 -64.95
C GLU A 605 -38.08 42.11 -65.73
N GLU A 606 -38.44 43.40 -65.64
CA GLU A 606 -39.46 43.98 -66.52
C GLU A 606 -39.05 45.38 -66.98
N GLY A 607 -38.26 45.46 -68.06
CA GLY A 607 -37.99 46.76 -68.69
C GLY A 607 -36.77 46.87 -69.60
N ARG A 608 -36.69 46.07 -70.68
CA ARG A 608 -35.99 46.54 -71.90
C ARG A 608 -36.39 45.76 -73.14
N GLY A 609 -37.35 46.33 -73.86
CA GLY A 609 -37.60 46.06 -75.27
C GLY A 609 -38.31 47.26 -75.88
N THR A 610 -37.58 48.07 -76.67
CA THR A 610 -37.97 48.68 -77.96
C THR A 610 -37.09 49.89 -78.31
N THR A 611 -36.74 49.95 -79.60
CA THR A 611 -35.95 50.93 -80.38
C THR A 611 -34.44 50.98 -80.20
#